data_AF-A0A520BA42-F1
#
_entry.id   AF-A0A520BA42-F1
#
_cell.length_a   1.000
_cell.length_b   1.000
_cell.length_c   1.000
_cell.angle_alpha   90.00
_cell.angle_beta   90.00
_cell.angle_gamma   90.00
#
_symmetry.space_group_name_H-M   'P 1'
#
loop_
_entity.id
_entity.type
_entity.pdbx_description
1 polymer ?
#
loop_
_entity_poly.entity_id
_entity_poly.type
_entity_poly.pdbx_seq_one_letter_code
_entity_poly.pdbx_strand_id
1 'polypeptide(L)'
;MKTQTKSKKLNKAWLNNHVSDPYVQQAQKDGYRSRAAYKLKEIDEELKLIRPGQVVVDLGATPGAWSQYLRRRFAPKEAGQGGAAVGQLNGTIIALDLL
;
A
#
# COMPACT_ATOMS: atom_id res chain seq x y z
N MET A 1 -29.68 -35.55 -9.81
CA MET A 1 -28.42 -34.79 -9.69
C MET A 1 -28.32 -33.77 -10.81
N LYS A 2 -28.58 -32.48 -10.54
CA LYS A 2 -28.22 -31.34 -11.40
C LYS A 2 -28.04 -30.11 -10.51
N THR A 3 -26.82 -29.89 -10.02
CA THR A 3 -26.44 -28.63 -9.36
C THR A 3 -26.27 -27.57 -10.44
N GLN A 4 -27.21 -26.62 -10.51
CA GLN A 4 -27.06 -25.44 -11.35
C GLN A 4 -26.08 -24.48 -10.67
N THR A 5 -24.83 -24.46 -11.13
CA THR A 5 -23.89 -23.39 -10.80
C THR A 5 -24.34 -22.11 -11.51
N LYS A 6 -24.96 -21.18 -10.76
CA LYS A 6 -25.15 -19.79 -11.20
C LYS A 6 -23.76 -19.19 -11.47
N SER A 7 -23.36 -19.16 -12.73
CA SER A 7 -22.20 -18.38 -13.17
C SER A 7 -22.42 -16.95 -12.72
N LYS A 8 -21.61 -16.47 -11.76
CA LYS A 8 -21.62 -15.08 -11.31
C LYS A 8 -21.21 -14.24 -12.51
N LYS A 9 -22.19 -13.69 -13.24
CA LYS A 9 -21.96 -12.66 -14.26
C LYS A 9 -21.09 -11.58 -13.60
N LEU A 10 -19.80 -11.54 -13.95
CA LEU A 10 -18.89 -10.50 -13.51
C LEU A 10 -19.50 -9.15 -13.95
N ASN A 11 -19.76 -8.28 -12.98
CA ASN A 11 -20.44 -7.01 -13.22
C ASN A 11 -19.48 -6.10 -13.99
N LYS A 12 -19.65 -6.03 -15.32
CA LYS A 12 -18.79 -5.26 -16.23
C LYS A 12 -18.62 -3.80 -15.78
N ALA A 13 -19.62 -3.20 -15.16
CA ALA A 13 -19.55 -1.84 -14.63
C ALA A 13 -18.56 -1.72 -13.46
N TRP A 14 -18.51 -2.71 -12.56
CA TRP A 14 -17.55 -2.74 -11.45
C TRP A 14 -16.12 -2.90 -11.96
N LEU A 15 -15.91 -3.78 -12.94
CA LEU A 15 -14.61 -3.97 -13.55
C LEU A 15 -14.14 -2.69 -14.25
N ASN A 16 -15.02 -2.02 -15.00
CA ASN A 16 -14.69 -0.79 -15.70
C ASN A 16 -14.33 0.35 -14.72
N ASN A 17 -15.08 0.48 -13.63
CA ASN A 17 -14.78 1.44 -12.56
C ASN A 17 -13.45 1.16 -11.85
N HIS A 18 -13.03 -0.11 -11.77
CA HIS A 18 -11.75 -0.47 -11.17
C HIS A 18 -10.57 -0.16 -12.10
N VAL A 19 -10.74 -0.37 -13.41
CA VAL A 19 -9.72 -0.05 -14.43
C VAL A 19 -9.57 1.46 -14.63
N SER A 20 -10.66 2.22 -14.52
CA SER A 20 -10.65 3.69 -14.67
C SER A 20 -10.31 4.45 -13.38
N ASP A 21 -10.04 3.76 -12.28
CA ASP A 21 -9.76 4.40 -11.00
C ASP A 21 -8.42 5.17 -11.05
N PRO A 22 -8.44 6.52 -10.93
CA PRO A 22 -7.23 7.33 -11.05
C PRO A 22 -6.20 6.98 -9.98
N TYR A 23 -6.63 6.53 -8.80
CA TYR A 23 -5.70 6.17 -7.72
C TYR A 23 -5.03 4.81 -7.96
N VAL A 24 -5.65 3.90 -8.71
CA VAL A 24 -5.00 2.65 -9.12
C VAL A 24 -3.90 2.96 -10.12
N GLN A 25 -4.19 3.82 -11.11
CA GLN A 25 -3.18 4.26 -12.08
C GLN A 25 -2.06 5.05 -11.42
N GLN A 26 -2.39 5.94 -10.47
CA GLN A 26 -1.40 6.71 -9.73
C GLN A 26 -0.53 5.80 -8.86
N ALA A 27 -1.12 4.79 -8.19
CA ALA A 27 -0.37 3.83 -7.38
C ALA A 27 0.66 3.08 -8.22
N GLN A 28 0.27 2.64 -9.43
CA GLN A 28 1.19 2.00 -10.36
C GLN A 28 2.33 2.94 -10.79
N LYS A 29 2.00 4.19 -11.15
CA LYS A 29 3.01 5.21 -11.52
C LYS A 29 3.97 5.51 -10.36
N ASP A 30 3.47 5.58 -9.14
CA ASP A 30 4.25 5.86 -7.93
C ASP A 30 4.98 4.62 -7.37
N GLY A 31 4.82 3.45 -7.98
CA GLY A 31 5.43 2.19 -7.54
C GLY A 31 4.86 1.62 -6.24
N TYR A 32 3.60 1.94 -5.90
CA TYR A 32 2.86 1.31 -4.82
C TYR A 32 2.12 0.06 -5.31
N ARG A 33 2.06 -0.97 -4.46
CA ARG A 33 1.38 -2.24 -4.73
C ARG A 33 -0.14 -2.11 -4.79
N SER A 34 -0.71 -1.07 -4.18
CA SER A 34 -2.14 -0.77 -4.27
C SER A 34 -2.44 0.70 -3.94
N ARG A 35 -3.64 1.16 -4.32
CA ARG A 35 -4.14 2.51 -3.98
C ARG A 35 -4.32 2.76 -2.49
N ALA A 36 -4.25 1.72 -1.65
CA ALA A 36 -4.39 1.86 -0.20
C ALA A 36 -3.28 2.72 0.42
N ALA A 37 -2.11 2.82 -0.22
CA ALA A 37 -1.02 3.69 0.21
C ALA A 37 -1.46 5.14 0.42
N TYR A 38 -2.36 5.66 -0.43
CA TYR A 38 -2.84 7.04 -0.33
C TYR A 38 -3.67 7.29 0.94
N LYS A 39 -4.39 6.28 1.45
CA LYS A 39 -5.13 6.42 2.70
C LYS A 39 -4.20 6.67 3.89
N LEU A 40 -3.13 5.87 4.01
CA LEU A 40 -2.16 6.06 5.07
C LEU A 40 -1.38 7.36 4.89
N LYS A 41 -1.07 7.72 3.64
CA LYS A 41 -0.41 8.99 3.31
C LYS A 41 -1.23 10.18 3.80
N GLU A 42 -2.52 10.24 3.46
CA GLU A 42 -3.41 11.33 3.88
C GLU A 42 -3.51 11.42 5.41
N ILE A 43 -3.71 10.28 6.09
CA ILE A 43 -3.74 10.21 7.56
C ILE A 43 -2.43 10.73 8.17
N ASP A 44 -1.28 10.31 7.65
CA ASP A 44 0.02 10.75 8.14
C ASP A 44 0.28 12.24 7.85
N GLU A 45 -0.14 12.74 6.69
CA GLU A 45 -0.01 14.15 6.32
C GLU A 45 -0.83 15.06 7.23
N GLU A 46 -2.03 14.63 7.62
CA GLU A 46 -2.90 15.38 8.53
C GLU A 46 -2.44 15.27 9.99
N LEU A 47 -2.21 14.05 10.49
CA LEU A 47 -1.99 13.79 11.91
C LEU A 47 -0.51 13.77 12.32
N LYS A 48 0.42 13.78 11.36
CA LYS A 48 1.87 13.61 11.60
C LYS A 48 2.16 12.36 12.44
N LEU A 49 1.48 11.27 12.08
CA LEU A 49 1.44 10.01 12.82
C LEU A 49 2.80 9.31 12.82
N ILE A 50 3.49 9.29 11.68
CA ILE A 50 4.73 8.56 11.47
C ILE A 50 5.93 9.46 11.73
N ARG A 51 6.77 9.04 12.66
CA ARG A 51 7.96 9.76 13.12
C ARG A 51 9.20 8.86 13.03
N PRO A 52 10.38 9.40 12.71
CA PRO A 52 11.60 8.61 12.68
C PRO A 52 11.88 7.91 14.02
N GLY A 53 12.40 6.69 13.97
CA GLY A 53 12.76 5.87 15.13
C GLY A 53 11.61 5.02 15.69
N GLN A 54 10.39 5.16 15.18
CA GLN A 54 9.26 4.35 15.63
C GLN A 54 9.37 2.88 15.22
N VAL A 55 8.77 2.02 16.05
CA VAL A 55 8.43 0.64 15.69
C VAL A 55 6.97 0.61 15.27
N VAL A 56 6.70 0.16 14.05
CA VAL A 56 5.36 0.10 13.47
C VAL A 56 5.01 -1.34 13.10
N VAL A 57 3.82 -1.77 13.48
CA VAL A 57 3.27 -3.08 13.12
C VAL A 57 2.15 -2.89 12.10
N ASP A 58 2.32 -3.46 10.91
CA ASP A 58 1.33 -3.48 9.82
C ASP A 58 0.64 -4.86 9.81
N LEU A 59 -0.62 -4.90 10.26
CA LEU A 59 -1.42 -6.13 10.40
C LEU A 59 -2.36 -6.31 9.21
N GLY A 60 -2.37 -7.50 8.61
CA GLY A 60 -3.07 -7.72 7.34
C GLY A 60 -2.34 -7.00 6.21
N ALA A 61 -1.02 -7.09 6.22
CA ALA A 61 -0.16 -6.28 5.39
C ALA A 61 -0.31 -6.58 3.89
N THR A 62 -0.68 -7.80 3.47
CA THR A 62 -0.73 -8.20 2.05
C THR A 62 -1.75 -7.34 1.28
N PRO A 63 -1.36 -6.67 0.17
CA PRO A 63 -0.11 -6.86 -0.59
C PRO A 63 1.09 -6.00 -0.16
N GLY A 64 0.97 -5.08 0.79
CA GLY A 64 2.10 -4.39 1.43
C GLY A 64 2.19 -2.90 1.13
N ALA A 65 1.12 -2.27 0.66
CA ALA A 65 1.12 -0.86 0.23
C ALA A 65 1.40 0.11 1.38
N TRP A 66 0.91 -0.17 2.59
CA TRP A 66 1.17 0.65 3.79
C TRP A 66 2.61 0.48 4.27
N SER A 67 3.09 -0.76 4.34
CA SER A 67 4.51 -1.06 4.55
C SER A 67 5.45 -0.35 3.56
N GLN A 68 5.09 -0.24 2.27
CA GLN A 68 5.87 0.54 1.30
C GLN A 68 5.90 2.04 1.63
N TYR A 69 4.77 2.60 2.04
CA TYR A 69 4.70 4.00 2.47
C TYR A 69 5.59 4.22 3.70
N LEU A 70 5.46 3.40 4.74
CA LEU A 70 6.28 3.45 5.96
C LEU A 70 7.78 3.34 5.64
N ARG A 71 8.16 2.43 4.74
CA ARG A 71 9.55 2.25 4.29
C ARG A 71 10.12 3.53 3.68
N ARG A 72 9.32 4.27 2.91
CA ARG A 72 9.71 5.57 2.33
C ARG A 72 9.82 6.65 3.40
N ARG A 73 8.95 6.63 4.42
CA ARG A 73 8.98 7.61 5.54
C ARG A 73 10.17 7.41 6.49
N PHE A 74 10.62 6.16 6.68
CA PHE A 74 11.79 5.83 7.50
C PHE A 74 13.12 5.82 6.73
N ALA A 75 13.10 6.10 5.42
CA ALA A 75 14.33 6.22 4.66
C ALA A 75 15.16 7.42 5.16
N PRO A 76 16.49 7.27 5.32
CA PRO A 76 17.36 8.38 5.67
C PRO A 76 17.28 9.50 4.62
N LYS A 77 17.19 10.76 5.07
CA LYS A 77 17.11 11.94 4.18
C LYS A 77 18.41 12.22 3.42
N GLU A 78 19.53 11.62 3.84
CA GLU A 78 20.84 11.75 3.19
C GLU A 78 20.99 10.89 1.92
N ALA A 79 20.10 9.91 1.72
CA ALA A 79 20.07 9.14 0.49
C ALA A 79 19.38 9.95 -0.63
N GLY A 80 20.14 10.87 -1.23
CA GLY A 80 19.76 11.71 -2.37
C GLY A 80 19.52 10.95 -3.68
N GLN A 81 18.69 9.91 -3.66
CA GLN A 81 18.08 9.27 -4.84
C GLN A 81 16.88 8.45 -4.37
N GLY A 82 15.68 9.00 -4.63
CA GLY A 82 14.41 8.41 -4.23
C GLY A 82 14.14 7.09 -4.94
N GLY A 83 13.89 6.06 -4.15
CA GLY A 83 13.41 4.78 -4.67
C GLY A 83 13.88 3.62 -3.81
N ALA A 84 13.05 3.22 -2.84
CA ALA A 84 13.18 1.96 -2.08
C ALA A 84 14.62 1.60 -1.62
N ALA A 85 15.47 2.60 -1.39
CA ALA A 85 16.91 2.40 -1.40
C ALA A 85 17.34 1.60 -0.18
N VAL A 86 17.96 0.47 -0.46
CA VAL A 86 18.66 -0.42 0.45
C VAL A 86 19.50 0.42 1.42
N GLY A 87 19.33 0.18 2.72
CA GLY A 87 19.95 1.00 3.73
C GLY A 87 19.21 0.91 5.07
N GLN A 88 19.89 1.33 6.13
CA GLN A 88 19.35 1.29 7.48
C GLN A 88 18.12 2.19 7.59
N LEU A 89 17.04 1.64 8.14
CA LEU A 89 15.83 2.41 8.44
C LEU A 89 16.03 3.22 9.70
N ASN A 90 15.52 4.46 9.70
CA ASN A 90 15.28 5.19 10.92
C ASN A 90 13.92 4.78 11.51
N GLY A 91 13.83 3.53 11.97
CA GLY A 91 12.62 2.91 12.47
C GLY A 91 12.60 1.41 12.20
N THR A 92 11.60 0.71 12.73
CA THR A 92 11.38 -0.73 12.49
C THR A 92 9.96 -0.92 11.94
N ILE A 93 9.82 -1.76 10.92
CA ILE A 93 8.53 -2.11 10.34
C ILE A 93 8.38 -3.63 10.49
N ILE A 94 7.33 -4.06 11.17
CA ILE A 94 6.95 -5.47 11.30
C ILE A 94 5.64 -5.64 10.54
N ALA A 95 5.71 -6.30 9.38
CA ALA A 95 4.53 -6.57 8.55
C ALA A 95 4.10 -8.03 8.72
N LEU A 96 2.84 -8.25 9.10
CA LEU A 96 2.29 -9.57 9.36
C LEU A 96 1.03 -9.79 8.53
N ASP A 97 0.94 -10.96 7.91
CA ASP A 97 -0.23 -11.41 7.17
C ASP A 97 -0.33 -12.95 7.25
N LEU A 98 -1.51 -13.49 6.95
CA LEU A 98 -1.79 -14.93 6.91
C LEU A 98 -1.82 -15.49 5.49
N LEU A 99 -1.87 -14.62 4.47
CA LEU A 99 -1.98 -14.96 3.05
C LEU A 99 -0.61 -15.25 2.40
#